data_AF-A0A642VEF8-F1
#
_entry.id   AF-A0A642VEF8-F1
#
_cell.length_a   1.000
_cell.length_b   1.000
_cell.length_c   1.000
_cell.angle_alpha   90.00
_cell.angle_beta   90.00
_cell.angle_gamma   90.00
#
_symmetry.space_group_name_H-M   'P 1'
#
loop_
_entity.id
_entity.type
_entity.pdbx_description
1 polymer ?
#
loop_
_entity_poly.entity_id
_entity_poly.type
_entity_poly.pdbx_seq_one_letter_code
_entity_poly.pdbx_strand_id
1 'polypeptide(L)'
;MTSFEDLYSFDARLVQAIKHEGYKSATLIQEKAIPLALQDKKDIVARAKTGSGKTAAYLIPIIQLLLEEEGNLDGNRALILVPTKELSDQVHKVLNKLIMYCGKVIKCVNIGNTSSETVQTSLLSNSPHVIVSTPAKALTHVQKGNIVGRDIKYLVIDEADQMISLDNQGDLEELAGLLPIKKTVQAWLMSATLEEDVETLKHSFCRNTAILKLDDDSDDGKNSLTQYYVKCSEFDKFLLAYVIFKLNLVRGKTIIFVNDVDRCYRLKLFFEQFGIKSCVLNSQLPIASRLHIVEEFNKNVYNLVIATDETHDLSRQEKEEEEQENQRQQQQGTSQEETTSNNEKSGGKKGGKKGSKDYGVSRGVDFLNVACVLNFDLPTSSRAYTHRIGRTARANKSGMALSFVVPKEKWGTHKASSLPSARKDEKVLNKIVRSQAKLDRTLEPYTFDMKQVESFRYRMEDAFRSVTKVAVREAQVKEIKQQLLTSDKLQRHFEENPEDLANLRHDHELHPSRVQSHLKRVPEYLIKGASSKDKNIGFVGFHKTSENRIRKVRKMRNHKTKKKDPLKSFKK
;
A
#
# COMPACT_ATOMS: atom_id res chain seq x y z
N MET A 1 -12.90 -18.25 -17.88
CA MET A 1 -11.47 -18.14 -17.54
C MET A 1 -10.71 -19.00 -18.52
N THR A 2 -10.02 -18.37 -19.46
CA THR A 2 -9.13 -19.01 -20.45
C THR A 2 -7.84 -19.45 -19.76
N SER A 3 -7.35 -20.65 -20.10
CA SER A 3 -6.03 -21.08 -19.64
C SER A 3 -4.95 -20.32 -20.42
N PHE A 4 -3.76 -20.18 -19.86
CA PHE A 4 -2.65 -19.54 -20.59
C PHE A 4 -2.30 -20.30 -21.88
N GLU A 5 -2.46 -21.62 -21.91
CA GLU A 5 -2.20 -22.45 -23.09
C GLU A 5 -3.18 -22.15 -24.23
N ASP A 6 -4.39 -21.67 -23.91
CA ASP A 6 -5.40 -21.31 -24.91
C ASP A 6 -5.20 -19.90 -25.50
N LEU A 7 -4.45 -19.02 -24.82
CA LEU A 7 -4.24 -17.65 -25.27
C LEU A 7 -3.24 -17.56 -26.43
N TYR A 8 -2.16 -18.33 -26.34
CA TYR A 8 -1.08 -18.34 -27.30
C TYR A 8 -0.26 -19.61 -27.15
N SER A 9 0.37 -20.06 -28.23
CA SER A 9 1.30 -21.18 -28.20
C SER A 9 2.65 -20.73 -27.62
N PHE A 10 2.75 -20.68 -26.29
CA PHE A 10 3.97 -20.31 -25.59
C PHE A 10 5.05 -21.41 -25.65
N ASP A 11 6.31 -20.99 -25.51
CA ASP A 11 7.45 -21.90 -25.33
C ASP A 11 7.25 -22.79 -24.09
N ALA A 12 7.58 -24.07 -24.22
CA ALA A 12 7.37 -25.07 -23.18
C ALA A 12 8.06 -24.70 -21.85
N ARG A 13 9.22 -24.04 -21.89
CA ARG A 13 9.96 -23.58 -20.69
C ARG A 13 9.19 -22.49 -19.96
N LEU A 14 8.58 -21.56 -20.70
CA LEU A 14 7.76 -20.50 -20.14
C LEU A 14 6.46 -21.06 -19.55
N VAL A 15 5.80 -21.98 -20.26
CA VAL A 15 4.60 -22.69 -19.74
C VAL A 15 4.91 -23.41 -18.44
N GLN A 16 6.06 -24.07 -18.36
CA GLN A 16 6.50 -24.75 -17.14
C GLN A 16 6.69 -23.77 -15.97
N ALA A 17 7.28 -22.60 -16.21
CA ALA A 17 7.44 -21.55 -15.20
C ALA A 17 6.07 -21.01 -14.72
N ILE A 18 5.16 -20.74 -15.65
CA ILE A 18 3.79 -20.27 -15.35
C ILE A 18 3.04 -21.29 -14.47
N LYS A 19 3.14 -22.58 -14.80
CA LYS A 19 2.55 -23.66 -13.98
C LYS A 19 3.20 -23.77 -12.59
N HIS A 20 4.53 -23.68 -12.52
CA HIS A 20 5.28 -23.75 -11.25
C HIS A 20 4.91 -22.61 -10.30
N GLU A 21 4.75 -21.39 -10.82
CA GLU A 21 4.31 -20.23 -10.03
C GLU A 21 2.83 -20.27 -9.63
N GLY A 22 2.07 -21.24 -10.14
CA GLY A 22 0.68 -21.48 -9.75
C GLY A 22 -0.33 -20.56 -10.44
N TYR A 23 0.00 -20.00 -11.60
CA TYR A 23 -0.96 -19.27 -12.44
C TYR A 23 -2.00 -20.26 -13.01
N LYS A 24 -3.19 -20.30 -12.40
CA LYS A 24 -4.27 -21.23 -12.81
C LYS A 24 -4.96 -20.81 -14.10
N SER A 25 -5.15 -19.51 -14.29
CA SER A 25 -5.83 -18.91 -15.42
C SER A 25 -5.32 -17.48 -15.62
N ALA A 26 -5.42 -16.98 -16.85
CA ALA A 26 -5.07 -15.60 -17.13
C ALA A 26 -6.06 -14.63 -16.47
N THR A 27 -5.56 -13.50 -15.96
CA THR A 27 -6.41 -12.39 -15.52
C THR A 27 -6.94 -11.63 -16.73
N LEU A 28 -7.99 -10.82 -16.56
CA LEU A 28 -8.61 -10.06 -17.66
C LEU A 28 -7.59 -9.19 -18.43
N ILE A 29 -6.62 -8.61 -17.73
CA ILE A 29 -5.55 -7.83 -18.38
C ILE A 29 -4.59 -8.72 -19.16
N GLN A 30 -4.27 -9.91 -18.67
CA GLN A 30 -3.41 -10.86 -19.36
C GLN A 30 -4.11 -11.41 -20.61
N GLU A 31 -5.37 -11.82 -20.49
CA GLU A 31 -6.19 -12.35 -21.59
C GLU A 31 -6.35 -11.35 -22.74
N LYS A 32 -6.54 -10.07 -22.44
CA LYS A 32 -6.69 -9.04 -23.47
C LYS A 32 -5.36 -8.50 -24.00
N ALA A 33 -4.37 -8.27 -23.13
CA ALA A 33 -3.12 -7.62 -23.53
C ALA A 33 -2.14 -8.56 -24.23
N ILE A 34 -2.05 -9.82 -23.82
CA ILE A 34 -1.03 -10.74 -24.33
C ILE A 34 -1.22 -11.02 -25.83
N PRO A 35 -2.43 -11.34 -26.33
CA PRO A 35 -2.63 -11.55 -27.77
C PRO A 35 -2.34 -10.29 -28.60
N LEU A 36 -2.75 -9.11 -28.11
CA LEU A 36 -2.49 -7.83 -28.79
C LEU A 36 -0.98 -7.52 -28.91
N ALA A 37 -0.20 -7.94 -27.93
CA ALA A 37 1.24 -7.75 -27.97
C ALA A 37 1.96 -8.76 -28.87
N LEU A 38 1.57 -10.03 -28.84
CA LEU A 38 2.25 -11.10 -29.59
C LEU A 38 1.81 -11.17 -31.05
N GLN A 39 0.50 -11.13 -31.31
CA GLN A 39 -0.07 -11.31 -32.65
C GLN A 39 -0.13 -9.98 -33.41
N ASP A 40 -0.78 -8.98 -32.81
CA ASP A 40 -1.01 -7.69 -33.48
C ASP A 40 0.22 -6.76 -33.42
N LYS A 41 1.23 -7.09 -32.60
CA LYS A 41 2.43 -6.29 -32.35
C LYS A 41 2.10 -4.82 -32.03
N LYS A 42 1.00 -4.59 -31.31
CA LYS A 42 0.57 -3.25 -30.89
C LYS A 42 1.33 -2.77 -29.66
N ASP A 43 1.42 -1.45 -29.52
CA ASP A 43 1.78 -0.83 -28.25
C ASP A 43 0.59 -0.94 -27.30
N ILE A 44 0.83 -1.12 -26.01
CA ILE A 44 -0.24 -1.36 -25.04
C ILE A 44 -0.27 -0.22 -24.03
N VAL A 45 -1.40 0.46 -23.93
CA VAL A 45 -1.70 1.40 -22.83
C VAL A 45 -2.82 0.79 -22.02
N ALA A 46 -2.51 0.34 -20.81
CA ALA A 46 -3.48 -0.32 -19.96
C ALA A 46 -3.72 0.42 -18.65
N ARG A 47 -5.00 0.70 -18.38
CA ARG A 47 -5.48 1.11 -17.06
C ARG A 47 -5.91 -0.13 -16.30
N ALA A 48 -5.17 -0.48 -15.26
CA ALA A 48 -5.51 -1.58 -14.38
C ALA A 48 -5.01 -1.35 -12.95
N LYS A 49 -5.82 -1.76 -11.97
CA LYS A 49 -5.50 -1.63 -10.53
C LYS A 49 -4.27 -2.45 -10.15
N THR A 50 -3.61 -2.08 -9.05
CA THR A 50 -2.55 -2.91 -8.44
C THR A 50 -3.11 -4.28 -8.03
N GLY A 51 -2.33 -5.34 -8.27
CA GLY A 51 -2.76 -6.73 -8.02
C GLY A 51 -3.65 -7.36 -9.10
N SER A 52 -3.91 -6.68 -10.21
CA SER A 52 -4.64 -7.24 -11.38
C SER A 52 -3.81 -8.17 -12.27
N GLY A 53 -2.52 -8.34 -11.97
CA GLY A 53 -1.60 -9.16 -12.76
C GLY A 53 -0.87 -8.41 -13.89
N LYS A 54 -0.80 -7.07 -13.83
CA LYS A 54 -0.08 -6.19 -14.79
C LYS A 54 1.33 -6.66 -15.12
N THR A 55 2.11 -6.99 -14.10
CA THR A 55 3.51 -7.41 -14.26
C THR A 55 3.65 -8.63 -15.16
N ALA A 56 2.86 -9.68 -14.91
CA ALA A 56 2.87 -10.85 -15.78
C ALA A 56 2.28 -10.56 -17.18
N ALA A 57 1.36 -9.59 -17.30
CA ALA A 57 0.76 -9.24 -18.59
C ALA A 57 1.77 -8.68 -19.61
N TYR A 58 2.79 -7.92 -19.18
CA TYR A 58 3.87 -7.48 -20.07
C TYR A 58 5.08 -8.42 -20.05
N LEU A 59 5.40 -9.07 -18.92
CA LEU A 59 6.58 -9.93 -18.83
C LEU A 59 6.44 -11.21 -19.69
N ILE A 60 5.29 -11.87 -19.64
CA ILE A 60 5.04 -13.12 -20.39
C ILE A 60 5.26 -12.93 -21.89
N PRO A 61 4.62 -11.95 -22.56
CA PRO A 61 4.81 -11.77 -24.00
C PRO A 61 6.24 -11.31 -24.34
N ILE A 62 6.87 -10.45 -23.51
CA ILE A 62 8.27 -10.06 -23.74
C ILE A 62 9.19 -11.28 -23.67
N ILE A 63 9.04 -12.13 -22.63
CA ILE A 63 9.86 -13.34 -22.50
C ILE A 63 9.64 -14.27 -23.68
N GLN A 64 8.38 -14.50 -24.09
CA GLN A 64 8.06 -15.31 -25.27
C GLN A 64 8.77 -14.80 -26.53
N LEU A 65 8.69 -13.50 -26.81
CA LEU A 65 9.34 -12.91 -27.98
C LEU A 65 10.87 -12.99 -27.93
N LEU A 66 11.47 -12.95 -26.73
CA LEU A 66 12.92 -13.15 -26.58
C LEU A 66 13.32 -14.61 -26.82
N LEU A 67 12.48 -15.58 -26.45
CA LEU A 67 12.72 -17.01 -26.71
C LEU A 67 12.60 -17.34 -28.20
N GLU A 68 11.67 -16.70 -28.91
CA GLU A 68 11.57 -16.81 -30.38
C GLU A 68 12.84 -16.27 -31.08
N GLU A 69 13.62 -15.42 -30.41
CA GLU A 69 14.90 -14.87 -30.87
C GLU A 69 16.14 -15.63 -30.34
N GLU A 70 16.01 -16.79 -29.68
CA GLU A 70 17.11 -17.50 -28.96
C GLU A 70 18.43 -17.68 -29.77
N GLY A 71 18.36 -17.72 -31.11
CA GLY A 71 19.55 -17.79 -31.98
C GLY A 71 20.20 -16.46 -32.37
N ASN A 72 19.52 -15.32 -32.18
CA ASN A 72 19.97 -13.96 -32.53
C ASN A 72 19.87 -12.99 -31.33
N LEU A 73 19.83 -13.54 -30.12
CA LEU A 73 19.58 -12.80 -28.89
C LEU A 73 20.88 -12.20 -28.35
N ASP A 74 21.34 -11.10 -28.96
CA ASP A 74 22.54 -10.37 -28.55
C ASP A 74 22.25 -8.94 -28.10
N GLY A 75 22.70 -8.53 -26.92
CA GLY A 75 22.56 -7.15 -26.47
C GLY A 75 21.31 -6.88 -25.64
N ASN A 76 21.06 -5.60 -25.35
CA ASN A 76 19.95 -5.19 -24.51
C ASN A 76 18.66 -5.16 -25.33
N ARG A 77 17.67 -6.00 -25.01
CA ARG A 77 16.43 -6.11 -25.80
C ARG A 77 15.22 -5.47 -25.12
N ALA A 78 15.11 -5.60 -23.81
CA ALA A 78 13.99 -5.09 -23.04
C ALA A 78 14.44 -4.17 -21.91
N LEU A 79 13.83 -2.99 -21.82
CA LEU A 79 14.01 -2.04 -20.73
C LEU A 79 12.68 -1.85 -19.98
N ILE A 80 12.68 -2.14 -18.69
CA ILE A 80 11.53 -2.01 -17.81
C ILE A 80 11.80 -0.89 -16.82
N LEU A 81 11.07 0.21 -16.98
CA LEU A 81 11.13 1.41 -16.15
C LEU A 81 10.05 1.34 -15.07
N VAL A 82 10.49 1.48 -13.82
CA VAL A 82 9.63 1.53 -12.63
C VAL A 82 9.96 2.74 -11.74
N PRO A 83 8.99 3.34 -11.03
CA PRO A 83 9.19 4.58 -10.26
C PRO A 83 10.10 4.43 -9.03
N THR A 84 10.22 3.23 -8.46
CA THR A 84 10.87 3.02 -7.17
C THR A 84 11.80 1.81 -7.19
N LYS A 85 12.79 1.79 -6.28
CA LYS A 85 13.74 0.68 -6.15
C LYS A 85 13.05 -0.60 -5.69
N GLU A 86 12.07 -0.43 -4.81
CA GLU A 86 11.29 -1.52 -4.23
C GLU A 86 10.42 -2.18 -5.30
N LEU A 87 9.78 -1.39 -6.16
CA LEU A 87 9.04 -1.93 -7.30
C LEU A 87 9.98 -2.60 -8.31
N SER A 88 11.20 -2.10 -8.47
CA SER A 88 12.21 -2.73 -9.33
C SER A 88 12.59 -4.12 -8.82
N ASP A 89 12.77 -4.27 -7.51
CA ASP A 89 12.98 -5.58 -6.88
C ASP A 89 11.76 -6.51 -7.00
N GLN A 90 10.54 -5.98 -6.87
CA GLN A 90 9.33 -6.79 -7.05
C GLN A 90 9.21 -7.32 -8.48
N VAL A 91 9.34 -6.44 -9.48
CA VAL A 91 9.28 -6.83 -10.90
C VAL A 91 10.41 -7.80 -11.23
N HIS A 92 11.62 -7.55 -10.74
CA HIS A 92 12.75 -8.44 -10.97
C HIS A 92 12.57 -9.83 -10.33
N LYS A 93 11.94 -9.92 -9.14
CA LYS A 93 11.57 -11.21 -8.54
C LYS A 93 10.57 -11.98 -9.39
N VAL A 94 9.53 -11.31 -9.91
CA VAL A 94 8.54 -11.94 -10.80
C VAL A 94 9.21 -12.38 -12.11
N LEU A 95 10.08 -11.54 -12.68
CA LEU A 95 10.86 -11.88 -13.87
C LEU A 95 11.71 -13.13 -13.66
N ASN A 96 12.51 -13.19 -12.59
CA ASN A 96 13.36 -14.35 -12.26
C ASN A 96 12.56 -15.65 -12.11
N LYS A 97 11.35 -15.56 -11.54
CA LYS A 97 10.44 -16.70 -11.43
C LYS A 97 9.93 -17.18 -12.79
N LEU A 98 9.55 -16.25 -13.67
CA LEU A 98 9.07 -16.56 -15.02
C LEU A 98 10.18 -17.10 -15.94
N ILE A 99 11.43 -16.68 -15.74
CA ILE A 99 12.58 -17.17 -16.53
C ILE A 99 13.33 -18.33 -15.86
N MET A 100 12.80 -18.93 -14.79
CA MET A 100 13.47 -19.99 -14.03
C MET A 100 13.97 -21.14 -14.94
N TYR A 101 13.15 -21.54 -15.92
CA TYR A 101 13.50 -22.59 -16.89
C TYR A 101 14.11 -22.04 -18.21
N CYS A 102 14.23 -20.72 -18.31
CA CYS A 102 14.77 -19.99 -19.47
C CYS A 102 16.14 -19.36 -19.19
N GLY A 103 16.72 -19.53 -17.99
CA GLY A 103 17.92 -18.81 -17.55
C GLY A 103 19.20 -19.07 -18.34
N LYS A 104 19.25 -20.14 -19.16
CA LYS A 104 20.35 -20.37 -20.11
C LYS A 104 20.31 -19.42 -21.31
N VAL A 105 19.13 -18.91 -21.62
CA VAL A 105 18.84 -18.09 -22.80
C VAL A 105 18.66 -16.63 -22.41
N ILE A 106 17.86 -16.38 -21.37
CA ILE A 106 17.49 -15.02 -20.98
C ILE A 106 18.29 -14.61 -19.75
N LYS A 107 19.13 -13.60 -19.93
CA LYS A 107 19.85 -12.93 -18.84
C LYS A 107 19.09 -11.66 -18.47
N CYS A 108 18.84 -11.46 -17.18
CA CYS A 108 18.21 -10.24 -16.69
C CYS A 108 18.97 -9.63 -15.53
N VAL A 109 18.85 -8.31 -15.37
CA VAL A 109 19.47 -7.57 -14.27
C VAL A 109 18.51 -6.52 -13.71
N ASN A 110 18.62 -6.23 -12.42
CA ASN A 110 18.00 -5.06 -11.79
C ASN A 110 19.08 -4.07 -11.38
N ILE A 111 19.11 -2.90 -12.03
CA ILE A 111 20.01 -1.79 -11.64
C ILE A 111 19.28 -0.78 -10.72
N GLY A 112 17.95 -0.86 -10.63
CA GLY A 112 17.13 -0.01 -9.76
C GLY A 112 17.48 -0.11 -8.28
N ASN A 113 17.87 -1.28 -7.78
CA ASN A 113 18.20 -1.51 -6.36
C ASN A 113 19.63 -1.09 -5.96
N THR A 114 20.55 -0.98 -6.92
CA THR A 114 21.99 -0.84 -6.63
C THR A 114 22.38 0.63 -6.53
N SER A 115 22.97 1.08 -5.42
CA SER A 115 23.36 2.50 -5.26
C SER A 115 24.69 2.84 -5.94
N SER A 116 25.62 1.87 -6.05
CA SER A 116 26.94 2.10 -6.65
C SER A 116 26.87 2.03 -8.18
N GLU A 117 27.37 3.04 -8.86
CA GLU A 117 27.43 3.06 -10.32
C GLU A 117 28.46 2.05 -10.89
N THR A 118 29.54 1.77 -10.15
CA THR A 118 30.55 0.80 -10.58
C THR A 118 29.97 -0.61 -10.66
N VAL A 119 29.14 -0.98 -9.68
CA VAL A 119 28.44 -2.27 -9.67
C VAL A 119 27.43 -2.35 -10.81
N GLN A 120 26.67 -1.27 -11.06
CA GLN A 120 25.73 -1.23 -12.18
C GLN A 120 26.44 -1.41 -13.52
N THR A 121 27.57 -0.75 -13.73
CA THR A 121 28.39 -0.87 -14.95
C THR A 121 28.90 -2.30 -15.13
N SER A 122 29.39 -2.94 -14.06
CA SER A 122 29.84 -4.33 -14.10
C SER A 122 28.72 -5.34 -14.36
N LEU A 123 27.49 -5.06 -13.92
CA LEU A 123 26.35 -5.91 -14.21
C LEU A 123 25.92 -5.79 -15.68
N LEU A 124 25.98 -4.57 -16.23
CA LEU A 124 25.63 -4.27 -17.62
C LEU A 124 26.68 -4.78 -18.62
N SER A 125 27.95 -4.88 -18.23
CA SER A 125 29.01 -5.41 -19.09
C SER A 125 28.80 -6.87 -19.51
N ASN A 126 27.97 -7.62 -18.78
CA ASN A 126 27.57 -8.98 -19.13
C ASN A 126 26.49 -9.04 -20.23
N SER A 127 26.12 -7.89 -20.81
CA SER A 127 25.13 -7.74 -21.88
C SER A 127 23.79 -8.42 -21.56
N PRO A 128 23.10 -8.02 -20.47
CA PRO A 128 21.81 -8.60 -20.11
C PRO A 128 20.74 -8.26 -21.15
N HIS A 129 19.87 -9.22 -21.43
CA HIS A 129 18.78 -9.08 -22.40
C HIS A 129 17.62 -8.24 -21.85
N VAL A 130 17.32 -8.38 -20.55
CA VAL A 130 16.25 -7.64 -19.86
C VAL A 130 16.82 -6.82 -18.70
N ILE A 131 16.55 -5.52 -18.70
CA ILE A 131 17.02 -4.59 -17.67
C ILE A 131 15.82 -4.00 -16.94
N VAL A 132 15.80 -4.11 -15.61
CA VAL A 132 14.84 -3.42 -14.74
C VAL A 132 15.53 -2.24 -14.06
N SER A 133 14.95 -1.03 -14.18
CA SER A 133 15.59 0.21 -13.71
C SER A 133 14.58 1.29 -13.33
N THR A 134 15.06 2.30 -12.59
CA THR A 134 14.38 3.61 -12.48
C THR A 134 14.80 4.52 -13.65
N PRO A 135 13.98 5.52 -14.06
CA PRO A 135 14.29 6.39 -15.20
C PRO A 135 15.67 7.05 -15.13
N ALA A 136 15.99 7.74 -14.03
CA ALA A 136 17.29 8.41 -13.82
C ALA A 136 18.51 7.51 -14.07
N LYS A 137 18.45 6.27 -13.59
CA LYS A 137 19.55 5.30 -13.72
C LYS A 137 19.65 4.73 -15.13
N ALA A 138 18.50 4.45 -15.74
CA ALA A 138 18.46 4.00 -17.12
C ALA A 138 19.05 5.08 -18.04
N LEU A 139 18.64 6.33 -17.86
CA LEU A 139 19.15 7.47 -18.60
C LEU A 139 20.67 7.60 -18.50
N THR A 140 21.20 7.59 -17.27
CA THR A 140 22.65 7.67 -17.01
C THR A 140 23.42 6.60 -17.78
N HIS A 141 22.93 5.36 -17.79
CA HIS A 141 23.62 4.25 -18.46
C HIS A 141 23.40 4.20 -19.97
N VAL A 142 22.29 4.73 -20.48
CA VAL A 142 22.08 4.92 -21.93
C VAL A 142 23.03 6.00 -22.45
N GLN A 143 23.14 7.15 -21.76
CA GLN A 143 24.06 8.24 -22.13
C GLN A 143 25.53 7.79 -22.11
N LYS A 144 25.91 6.95 -21.13
CA LYS A 144 27.27 6.39 -21.03
C LYS A 144 27.55 5.25 -22.02
N GLY A 145 26.55 4.78 -22.77
CA GLY A 145 26.68 3.66 -23.70
C GLY A 145 26.76 2.28 -23.03
N ASN A 146 26.53 2.19 -21.72
CA ASN A 146 26.45 0.90 -21.01
C ASN A 146 25.16 0.15 -21.35
N ILE A 147 24.10 0.88 -21.71
CA ILE A 147 22.87 0.32 -22.30
C ILE A 147 22.82 0.80 -23.74
N VAL A 148 22.85 -0.14 -24.68
CA VAL A 148 22.80 0.16 -26.11
C VAL A 148 21.35 0.42 -26.51
N GLY A 149 20.94 1.69 -26.46
CA GLY A 149 19.55 2.08 -26.74
C GLY A 149 19.01 1.61 -28.09
N ARG A 150 19.87 1.49 -29.11
CA ARG A 150 19.52 0.99 -30.45
C ARG A 150 19.00 -0.45 -30.45
N ASP A 151 19.46 -1.27 -29.51
CA ASP A 151 19.16 -2.71 -29.47
C ASP A 151 17.82 -2.99 -28.76
N ILE A 152 17.29 -1.99 -28.05
CA ILE A 152 16.02 -2.09 -27.33
C ILE A 152 14.88 -2.25 -28.33
N LYS A 153 14.11 -3.32 -28.15
CA LYS A 153 12.89 -3.66 -28.89
C LYS A 153 11.64 -3.56 -28.03
N TYR A 154 11.78 -3.71 -26.71
CA TYR A 154 10.65 -3.70 -25.77
C TYR A 154 10.90 -2.68 -24.67
N LEU A 155 9.96 -1.74 -24.51
CA LEU A 155 10.01 -0.74 -23.43
C LEU A 155 8.75 -0.84 -22.60
N VAL A 156 8.91 -0.94 -21.28
CA VAL A 156 7.81 -0.94 -20.33
C VAL A 156 7.96 0.26 -19.40
N ILE A 157 6.90 1.02 -19.20
CA ILE A 157 6.76 2.02 -18.14
C ILE A 157 5.63 1.54 -17.24
N ASP A 158 5.99 1.00 -16.07
CA ASP A 158 5.04 0.49 -15.08
C ASP A 158 4.77 1.56 -14.02
N GLU A 159 3.53 1.63 -13.53
CA GLU A 159 3.01 2.69 -12.66
C GLU A 159 3.29 4.10 -13.24
N ALA A 160 2.89 4.30 -14.51
CA ALA A 160 3.17 5.54 -15.26
C ALA A 160 2.63 6.81 -14.58
N ASP A 161 1.50 6.73 -13.88
CA ASP A 161 0.95 7.80 -13.04
C ASP A 161 1.88 8.24 -11.91
N GLN A 162 2.76 7.36 -11.44
CA GLN A 162 3.77 7.66 -10.42
C GLN A 162 5.06 8.22 -11.01
N MET A 163 5.32 7.94 -12.29
CA MET A 163 6.54 8.33 -12.98
C MET A 163 6.55 9.79 -13.43
N ILE A 164 5.38 10.44 -13.45
CA ILE A 164 5.22 11.82 -13.95
C ILE A 164 5.24 12.85 -12.80
N SER A 165 5.55 12.42 -11.56
CA SER A 165 5.88 13.41 -10.52
C SER A 165 7.10 14.24 -10.95
N LEU A 166 7.06 15.56 -10.68
CA LEU A 166 7.96 16.66 -11.10
C LEU A 166 9.48 16.35 -11.25
N ASP A 167 10.00 15.30 -10.61
CA ASP A 167 11.42 14.92 -10.65
C ASP A 167 11.83 13.95 -11.77
N ASN A 168 10.90 13.17 -12.34
CA ASN A 168 11.22 12.04 -13.24
C ASN A 168 10.80 12.27 -14.71
N GLN A 169 10.00 13.31 -14.98
CA GLN A 169 9.48 13.57 -16.32
C GLN A 169 10.60 13.95 -17.30
N GLY A 170 11.55 14.79 -16.88
CA GLY A 170 12.68 15.18 -17.71
C GLY A 170 13.55 13.97 -18.12
N ASP A 171 13.76 13.03 -17.19
CA ASP A 171 14.54 11.82 -17.48
C ASP A 171 13.87 10.94 -18.53
N LEU A 172 12.53 10.84 -18.47
CA LEU A 172 11.74 10.07 -19.44
C LEU A 172 11.74 10.72 -20.81
N GLU A 173 11.56 12.04 -20.90
CA GLU A 173 11.60 12.77 -22.16
C GLU A 173 12.98 12.64 -22.83
N GLU A 174 14.07 12.69 -22.05
CA GLU A 174 15.41 12.50 -22.58
C GLU A 174 15.65 11.05 -23.04
N LEU A 175 15.21 10.06 -22.25
CA LEU A 175 15.19 8.65 -22.69
C LEU A 175 14.39 8.48 -23.98
N ALA A 176 13.29 9.22 -24.14
CA ALA A 176 12.46 9.14 -25.32
C ALA A 176 13.20 9.61 -26.59
N GLY A 177 14.13 10.57 -26.45
CA GLY A 177 15.00 11.03 -27.52
C GLY A 177 16.14 10.08 -27.86
N LEU A 178 16.66 9.33 -26.88
CA LEU A 178 17.80 8.43 -27.05
C LEU A 178 17.41 7.03 -27.55
N LEU A 179 16.18 6.60 -27.30
CA LEU A 179 15.68 5.28 -27.69
C LEU A 179 14.97 5.31 -29.06
N PRO A 180 15.02 4.24 -29.86
CA PRO A 180 14.37 4.16 -31.18
C PRO A 180 12.84 3.95 -31.08
N ILE A 181 12.17 4.65 -30.17
CA ILE A 181 10.78 4.42 -29.77
C ILE A 181 9.80 4.63 -30.90
N LYS A 182 10.09 5.58 -31.81
CA LYS A 182 9.28 5.86 -32.99
C LYS A 182 9.67 5.05 -34.23
N LYS A 183 10.59 4.07 -34.11
CA LYS A 183 11.01 3.18 -35.21
C LYS A 183 10.72 1.70 -34.95
N THR A 184 11.32 1.10 -33.93
CA THR A 184 11.36 -0.37 -33.77
C THR A 184 10.88 -0.90 -32.43
N VAL A 185 10.63 -0.03 -31.45
CA VAL A 185 10.24 -0.43 -30.10
C VAL A 185 8.74 -0.66 -29.99
N GLN A 186 8.33 -1.77 -29.38
CA GLN A 186 7.00 -1.97 -28.83
C GLN A 186 6.96 -1.45 -27.39
N ALA A 187 6.05 -0.53 -27.11
CA ALA A 187 5.92 0.15 -25.82
C ALA A 187 4.73 -0.37 -25.01
N TRP A 188 4.93 -0.48 -23.69
CA TRP A 188 3.90 -0.79 -22.70
C TRP A 188 3.81 0.33 -21.67
N LEU A 189 2.65 0.96 -21.55
CA LEU A 189 2.35 1.92 -20.48
C LEU A 189 1.29 1.32 -19.56
N MET A 190 1.68 1.02 -18.32
CA MET A 190 0.79 0.43 -17.33
C MET A 190 0.53 1.47 -16.23
N SER A 191 -0.75 1.79 -16.00
CA SER A 191 -1.13 2.81 -15.01
C SER A 191 -2.39 2.43 -14.24
N ALA A 192 -2.56 2.95 -13.02
CA ALA A 192 -3.83 2.85 -12.32
C ALA A 192 -4.85 3.91 -12.79
N THR A 193 -4.37 5.04 -13.31
CA THR A 193 -5.17 6.15 -13.82
C THR A 193 -4.83 6.48 -15.28
N LEU A 194 -5.77 7.09 -15.99
CA LEU A 194 -5.57 7.65 -17.33
C LEU A 194 -5.86 9.15 -17.24
N GLU A 195 -4.95 9.88 -16.59
CA GLU A 195 -4.97 11.34 -16.47
C GLU A 195 -4.22 11.98 -17.67
N GLU A 196 -4.33 13.30 -17.85
CA GLU A 196 -3.71 14.05 -18.96
C GLU A 196 -2.19 13.79 -19.08
N ASP A 197 -1.54 13.59 -17.94
CA ASP A 197 -0.11 13.25 -17.86
C ASP A 197 0.20 11.92 -18.56
N VAL A 198 -0.63 10.89 -18.34
CA VAL A 198 -0.46 9.58 -19.00
C VAL A 198 -0.74 9.68 -20.50
N GLU A 199 -1.65 10.58 -20.90
CA GLU A 199 -1.88 10.93 -22.31
C GLU A 199 -0.61 11.51 -22.94
N THR A 200 0.11 12.37 -22.21
CA THR A 200 1.39 12.95 -22.65
C THR A 200 2.45 11.87 -22.88
N LEU A 201 2.62 10.93 -21.93
CA LEU A 201 3.54 9.81 -22.12
C LEU A 201 3.15 8.92 -23.30
N LYS A 202 1.85 8.67 -23.51
CA LYS A 202 1.35 7.92 -24.67
C LYS A 202 1.76 8.57 -25.99
N HIS A 203 1.69 9.91 -26.10
CA HIS A 203 2.12 10.62 -27.30
C HIS A 203 3.65 10.58 -27.53
N SER A 204 4.42 10.54 -26.45
CA SER A 204 5.89 10.46 -26.52
C SER A 204 6.39 9.06 -26.83
N PHE A 205 5.80 8.03 -26.21
CA PHE A 205 6.32 6.67 -26.20
C PHE A 205 5.58 5.66 -27.07
N CYS A 206 4.34 5.93 -27.47
CA CYS A 206 3.53 4.96 -28.22
C CYS A 206 3.22 5.45 -29.64
N ARG A 207 2.93 4.50 -30.52
CA ARG A 207 2.51 4.71 -31.91
C ARG A 207 1.18 4.00 -32.15
N ASN A 208 1.22 2.71 -32.48
CA ASN A 208 0.02 1.93 -32.82
C ASN A 208 -0.58 1.32 -31.56
N THR A 209 -1.32 2.13 -30.83
CA THR A 209 -1.66 1.85 -29.44
C THR A 209 -3.02 1.17 -29.28
N ALA A 210 -3.05 0.04 -28.58
CA ALA A 210 -4.27 -0.54 -28.04
C ALA A 210 -4.50 0.00 -26.62
N ILE A 211 -5.61 0.71 -26.43
CA ILE A 211 -5.98 1.26 -25.11
C ILE A 211 -6.90 0.26 -24.41
N LEU A 212 -6.39 -0.36 -23.34
CA LEU A 212 -7.13 -1.29 -22.51
C LEU A 212 -7.62 -0.55 -21.26
N LYS A 213 -8.88 -0.12 -21.30
CA LYS A 213 -9.61 0.35 -20.11
C LYS A 213 -10.31 -0.84 -19.51
N LEU A 214 -9.66 -1.46 -18.53
CA LEU A 214 -10.27 -2.56 -17.77
C LEU A 214 -10.86 -1.95 -16.51
N ASP A 215 -12.03 -1.39 -16.70
CA ASP A 215 -12.97 -1.26 -15.61
C ASP A 215 -13.42 -2.69 -15.28
N ASP A 216 -13.46 -3.05 -14.00
CA ASP A 216 -13.88 -4.39 -13.56
C ASP A 216 -15.41 -4.53 -13.75
N ASP A 217 -15.92 -4.30 -14.95
CA ASP A 217 -17.33 -4.39 -15.34
C ASP A 217 -17.73 -5.85 -15.64
N SER A 218 -16.96 -6.83 -15.16
CA SER A 218 -17.53 -8.15 -14.92
C SER A 218 -18.39 -8.06 -13.67
N ASP A 219 -19.61 -7.58 -13.89
CA ASP A 219 -20.77 -7.61 -13.01
C ASP A 219 -21.24 -9.05 -12.70
N ASP A 220 -20.28 -9.95 -12.42
CA ASP A 220 -20.46 -11.23 -11.74
C ASP A 220 -20.08 -11.06 -10.26
N GLY A 221 -20.61 -10.00 -9.63
CA GLY A 221 -21.00 -9.99 -8.21
C GLY A 221 -19.99 -10.34 -7.11
N LYS A 222 -18.66 -10.25 -7.29
CA LYS A 222 -17.68 -10.57 -6.21
C LYS A 222 -16.45 -9.67 -6.05
N ASN A 223 -16.47 -8.45 -6.58
CA ASN A 223 -15.47 -7.42 -6.26
C ASN A 223 -16.09 -6.21 -5.51
N SER A 224 -17.02 -6.48 -4.58
CA SER A 224 -17.73 -5.43 -3.83
C SER A 224 -16.82 -4.84 -2.74
N LEU A 225 -16.09 -3.77 -3.08
CA LEU A 225 -15.57 -2.87 -2.05
C LEU A 225 -16.75 -2.14 -1.42
N THR A 226 -17.18 -2.55 -0.24
CA THR A 226 -18.21 -1.84 0.52
C THR A 226 -17.57 -0.71 1.31
N GLN A 227 -18.08 0.51 1.17
CA GLN A 227 -17.51 1.69 1.82
C GLN A 227 -18.51 2.29 2.78
N TYR A 228 -18.08 2.49 4.02
CA TYR A 228 -18.87 3.08 5.09
C TYR A 228 -18.19 4.31 5.67
N TYR A 229 -18.99 5.27 6.15
CA TYR A 229 -18.50 6.36 6.96
C TYR A 229 -19.35 6.57 8.22
N VAL A 230 -18.72 7.04 9.30
CA VAL A 230 -19.35 7.25 10.59
C VAL A 230 -18.99 8.64 11.09
N LYS A 231 -20.01 9.46 11.34
CA LYS A 231 -19.83 10.79 11.94
C LYS A 231 -19.72 10.67 13.46
N CYS A 232 -18.55 10.96 14.02
CA CYS A 232 -18.29 10.82 15.46
C CYS A 232 -17.30 11.88 15.97
N SER A 233 -17.23 12.10 17.29
CA SER A 233 -16.21 12.99 17.85
C SER A 233 -14.83 12.32 17.82
N GLU A 234 -13.76 13.10 17.91
CA GLU A 234 -12.38 12.59 18.02
C GLU A 234 -12.20 11.62 19.19
N PHE A 235 -12.92 11.84 20.29
CA PHE A 235 -12.86 10.96 21.44
C PHE A 235 -13.63 9.65 21.20
N ASP A 236 -14.80 9.73 20.57
CA ASP A 236 -15.61 8.55 20.24
C ASP A 236 -14.93 7.64 19.21
N LYS A 237 -14.02 8.15 18.36
CA LYS A 237 -13.19 7.30 17.49
C LYS A 237 -12.47 6.19 18.26
N PHE A 238 -11.89 6.52 19.43
CA PHE A 238 -11.21 5.55 20.30
C PHE A 238 -12.19 4.53 20.88
N LEU A 239 -13.40 4.98 21.25
CA LEU A 239 -14.47 4.12 21.74
C LEU A 239 -14.95 3.13 20.67
N LEU A 240 -15.23 3.61 19.47
CA LEU A 240 -15.65 2.78 18.34
C LEU A 240 -14.55 1.81 17.94
N ALA A 241 -13.29 2.27 17.81
CA ALA A 241 -12.16 1.40 17.51
C ALA A 241 -11.99 0.29 18.57
N TYR A 242 -12.10 0.65 19.86
CA TYR A 242 -12.07 -0.32 20.95
C TYR A 242 -13.16 -1.38 20.79
N VAL A 243 -14.42 -0.97 20.59
CA VAL A 243 -15.55 -1.90 20.45
C VAL A 243 -15.40 -2.78 19.20
N ILE A 244 -15.05 -2.21 18.05
CA ILE A 244 -14.89 -2.92 16.78
C ILE A 244 -13.88 -4.07 16.91
N PHE A 245 -12.69 -3.79 17.43
CA PHE A 245 -11.63 -4.78 17.50
C PHE A 245 -11.74 -5.68 18.72
N LYS A 246 -12.24 -5.19 19.86
CA LYS A 246 -12.38 -6.02 21.04
C LYS A 246 -13.49 -7.06 20.91
N LEU A 247 -14.59 -6.70 20.26
CA LEU A 247 -15.71 -7.61 19.98
C LEU A 247 -15.51 -8.40 18.68
N ASN A 248 -14.39 -8.20 17.97
CA ASN A 248 -14.08 -8.82 16.68
C ASN A 248 -15.23 -8.64 15.65
N LEU A 249 -15.80 -7.44 15.59
CA LEU A 249 -16.83 -7.09 14.61
C LEU A 249 -16.28 -7.15 13.18
N VAL A 250 -14.99 -6.82 13.03
CA VAL A 250 -14.24 -6.98 11.80
C VAL A 250 -13.39 -8.24 11.88
N ARG A 251 -13.48 -9.08 10.85
CA ARG A 251 -12.69 -10.32 10.73
C ARG A 251 -11.67 -10.20 9.61
N GLY A 252 -10.50 -10.79 9.84
CA GLY A 252 -9.40 -10.79 8.88
C GLY A 252 -8.39 -9.69 9.16
N LYS A 253 -7.47 -9.51 8.21
CA LYS A 253 -6.41 -8.53 8.33
C LYS A 253 -6.95 -7.12 8.10
N THR A 254 -6.57 -6.19 8.96
CA THR A 254 -7.04 -4.81 8.93
C THR A 254 -5.86 -3.85 8.92
N ILE A 255 -5.95 -2.82 8.08
CA ILE A 255 -5.03 -1.68 8.10
C ILE A 255 -5.81 -0.49 8.64
N ILE A 256 -5.28 0.15 9.67
CA ILE A 256 -5.80 1.38 10.25
C ILE A 256 -4.92 2.53 9.77
N PHE A 257 -5.50 3.52 9.10
CA PHE A 257 -4.79 4.73 8.71
C PHE A 257 -5.06 5.87 9.70
N VAL A 258 -3.99 6.54 10.10
CA VAL A 258 -3.98 7.75 10.92
C VAL A 258 -3.18 8.84 10.20
N ASN A 259 -3.44 10.11 10.51
CA ASN A 259 -2.78 11.22 9.81
C ASN A 259 -1.48 11.69 10.46
N ASP A 260 -1.16 11.19 11.65
CA ASP A 260 -0.06 11.69 12.48
C ASP A 260 0.71 10.53 13.14
N VAL A 261 2.02 10.70 13.29
CA VAL A 261 2.89 9.66 13.84
C VAL A 261 2.63 9.49 15.34
N ASP A 262 2.50 10.57 16.11
CA ASP A 262 2.16 10.49 17.54
C ASP A 262 0.84 9.77 17.75
N ARG A 263 -0.14 10.01 16.88
CA ARG A 263 -1.41 9.27 16.88
C ARG A 263 -1.25 7.77 16.64
N CYS A 264 -0.34 7.39 15.74
CA CYS A 264 -0.01 5.99 15.44
C CYS A 264 0.41 5.23 16.71
N TYR A 265 1.38 5.79 17.44
CA TYR A 265 1.86 5.21 18.70
C TYR A 265 0.82 5.33 19.83
N ARG A 266 0.08 6.43 19.91
CA ARG A 266 -1.02 6.58 20.88
C ARG A 266 -2.06 5.48 20.70
N LEU A 267 -2.44 5.19 19.46
CA LEU A 267 -3.43 4.15 19.17
C LEU A 267 -2.87 2.73 19.43
N LYS A 268 -1.59 2.48 19.12
CA LYS A 268 -0.89 1.22 19.49
C LYS A 268 -0.95 0.99 21.01
N LEU A 269 -0.48 1.94 21.80
CA LEU A 269 -0.47 1.84 23.27
C LEU A 269 -1.89 1.69 23.84
N PHE A 270 -2.86 2.38 23.24
CA PHE A 270 -4.28 2.26 23.62
C PHE A 270 -4.82 0.84 23.36
N PHE A 271 -4.52 0.24 22.21
CA PHE A 271 -4.92 -1.15 21.92
C PHE A 271 -4.24 -2.18 22.83
N GLU A 272 -2.99 -1.94 23.21
CA GLU A 272 -2.26 -2.79 24.15
C GLU A 272 -2.92 -2.85 25.53
N GLN A 273 -3.55 -1.77 25.99
CA GLN A 273 -4.36 -1.77 27.24
C GLN A 273 -5.46 -2.83 27.21
N PHE A 274 -6.03 -3.08 26.04
CA PHE A 274 -7.08 -4.09 25.84
C PHE A 274 -6.54 -5.43 25.36
N GLY A 275 -5.23 -5.61 25.25
CA GLY A 275 -4.58 -6.81 24.73
C GLY A 275 -4.82 -7.06 23.24
N ILE A 276 -5.12 -6.00 22.48
CA ILE A 276 -5.22 -6.04 21.03
C ILE A 276 -3.82 -5.82 20.48
N LYS A 277 -3.27 -6.81 19.76
CA LYS A 277 -1.93 -6.72 19.19
C LYS A 277 -1.97 -5.97 17.85
N SER A 278 -1.14 -4.93 17.73
CA SER A 278 -0.99 -4.15 16.50
C SER A 278 0.47 -3.78 16.28
N CYS A 279 0.89 -3.69 15.02
CA CYS A 279 2.18 -3.12 14.64
C CYS A 279 2.00 -1.71 14.05
N VAL A 280 3.02 -0.86 14.17
CA VAL A 280 3.03 0.50 13.62
C VAL A 280 3.90 0.52 12.38
N LEU A 281 3.44 1.21 11.34
CA LEU A 281 4.15 1.42 10.10
C LEU A 281 4.12 2.91 9.74
N ASN A 282 5.24 3.60 9.94
CA ASN A 282 5.38 5.02 9.64
C ASN A 282 6.69 5.28 8.88
N SER A 283 6.84 6.49 8.34
CA SER A 283 8.00 6.88 7.53
C SER A 283 9.28 7.13 8.33
N GLN A 284 9.19 7.30 9.65
CA GLN A 284 10.37 7.47 10.51
C GLN A 284 11.12 6.15 10.72
N LEU A 285 10.49 5.01 10.41
CA LEU A 285 11.13 3.70 10.50
C LEU A 285 12.05 3.45 9.28
N PRO A 286 13.23 2.84 9.49
CA PRO A 286 14.11 2.41 8.40
C PRO A 286 13.38 1.50 7.41
N ILE A 287 13.77 1.57 6.13
CA ILE A 287 13.16 0.79 5.03
C ILE A 287 13.13 -0.71 5.35
N ALA A 288 14.24 -1.27 5.86
CA ALA A 288 14.34 -2.70 6.20
C ALA A 288 13.28 -3.12 7.24
N SER A 289 13.06 -2.29 8.27
CA SER A 289 12.09 -2.53 9.32
C SER A 289 10.66 -2.44 8.77
N ARG A 290 10.39 -1.48 7.88
CA ARG A 290 9.10 -1.35 7.19
C ARG A 290 8.80 -2.58 6.34
N LEU A 291 9.77 -3.08 5.58
CA LEU A 291 9.65 -4.33 4.82
C LEU A 291 9.36 -5.52 5.73
N HIS A 292 10.10 -5.64 6.84
CA HIS A 292 9.91 -6.71 7.82
C HIS A 292 8.50 -6.72 8.41
N ILE A 293 7.97 -5.55 8.81
CA ILE A 293 6.60 -5.42 9.34
C ILE A 293 5.56 -5.90 8.32
N VAL A 294 5.72 -5.53 7.05
CA VAL A 294 4.78 -5.97 6.00
C VAL A 294 4.91 -7.46 5.75
N GLU A 295 6.11 -8.04 5.80
CA GLU A 295 6.29 -9.49 5.74
C GLU A 295 5.60 -10.21 6.90
N GLU A 296 5.77 -9.73 8.13
CA GLU A 296 5.13 -10.30 9.32
C GLU A 296 3.61 -10.23 9.23
N PHE A 297 3.08 -9.10 8.76
CA PHE A 297 1.66 -8.95 8.46
C PHE A 297 1.21 -9.93 7.38
N ASN A 298 1.97 -10.09 6.30
CA ASN A 298 1.68 -11.04 5.23
C ASN A 298 1.70 -12.50 5.72
N LYS A 299 2.63 -12.84 6.63
CA LYS A 299 2.76 -14.14 7.32
C LYS A 299 1.70 -14.38 8.42
N ASN A 300 0.81 -13.43 8.69
CA ASN A 300 -0.22 -13.46 9.75
C ASN A 300 0.33 -13.45 11.18
N VAL A 301 1.53 -12.90 11.40
CA VAL A 301 2.06 -12.65 12.75
C VAL A 301 1.21 -11.56 13.43
N TYR A 302 0.89 -10.52 12.66
CA TYR A 302 -0.04 -9.46 13.03
C TYR A 302 -1.22 -9.44 12.06
N ASN A 303 -2.42 -9.22 12.62
CA ASN A 303 -3.64 -9.01 11.83
C ASN A 303 -4.05 -7.54 11.78
N LEU A 304 -3.38 -6.67 12.53
CA LEU A 304 -3.68 -5.26 12.65
C LEU A 304 -2.42 -4.43 12.45
N VAL A 305 -2.40 -3.60 11.41
CA VAL A 305 -1.35 -2.61 11.15
C VAL A 305 -1.94 -1.22 11.34
N ILE A 306 -1.24 -0.35 12.06
CA ILE A 306 -1.55 1.08 12.14
C ILE A 306 -0.53 1.81 11.29
N ALA A 307 -0.97 2.58 10.29
CA ALA A 307 -0.11 3.23 9.32
C ALA A 307 -0.39 4.73 9.18
N THR A 308 0.65 5.50 8.88
CA THR A 308 0.54 6.89 8.44
C THR A 308 0.75 7.00 6.93
N ASP A 309 0.06 7.92 6.28
CA ASP A 309 0.43 8.32 4.92
C ASP A 309 1.72 9.14 4.93
N GLU A 310 2.55 9.03 3.90
CA GLU A 310 3.68 9.94 3.70
C GLU A 310 3.18 11.22 3.03
N THR A 311 3.06 12.29 3.81
CA THR A 311 2.62 13.63 3.37
C THR A 311 3.81 14.52 3.00
N HIS A 312 4.74 14.03 2.19
CA HIS A 312 5.69 14.90 1.51
C HIS A 312 5.23 15.04 0.06
N ASP A 313 4.91 16.27 -0.34
CA ASP A 313 4.62 16.79 -1.70
C ASP A 313 3.18 17.11 -2.11
N LEU A 314 2.14 16.58 -1.45
CA LEU A 314 0.75 16.95 -1.81
C LEU A 314 0.34 18.36 -1.35
N SER A 315 0.97 18.89 -0.28
CA SER A 315 0.62 20.21 0.26
C SER A 315 1.08 21.41 -0.60
N ARG A 316 1.96 21.20 -1.58
CA ARG A 316 2.41 22.26 -2.50
C ARG A 316 1.43 22.45 -3.66
N GLN A 317 1.06 21.35 -4.31
CA GLN A 317 0.01 21.35 -5.34
C GLN A 317 -1.33 21.84 -4.78
N GLU A 318 -1.66 21.51 -3.52
CA GLU A 318 -2.92 21.96 -2.89
C GLU A 318 -2.95 23.46 -2.57
N LYS A 319 -1.80 24.12 -2.35
CA LYS A 319 -1.78 25.60 -2.23
C LYS A 319 -2.05 26.25 -3.57
N GLU A 320 -1.51 25.68 -4.64
CA GLU A 320 -1.73 26.18 -6.01
C GLU A 320 -3.17 25.92 -6.48
N GLU A 321 -3.76 24.76 -6.14
CA GLU A 321 -5.17 24.47 -6.42
C GLU A 321 -6.14 25.29 -5.56
N GLU A 322 -5.88 25.48 -4.25
CA GLU A 322 -6.70 26.36 -3.39
C GLU A 322 -6.59 27.83 -3.83
N GLU A 323 -5.43 28.29 -4.32
CA GLU A 323 -5.27 29.62 -4.91
C GLU A 323 -6.03 29.75 -6.24
N GLN A 324 -5.99 28.75 -7.12
CA GLN A 324 -6.75 28.76 -8.38
C GLN A 324 -8.27 28.64 -8.17
N GLU A 325 -8.72 27.86 -7.19
CA GLU A 325 -10.15 27.70 -6.87
C GLU A 325 -10.70 28.98 -6.21
N ASN A 326 -9.89 29.67 -5.37
CA ASN A 326 -10.23 30.98 -4.82
C ASN A 326 -10.23 32.09 -5.90
N GLN A 327 -9.31 32.05 -6.87
CA GLN A 327 -9.32 32.98 -8.00
C GLN A 327 -10.53 32.78 -8.92
N ARG A 328 -10.95 31.52 -9.15
CA ARG A 328 -12.18 31.21 -9.91
C ARG A 328 -13.46 31.64 -9.20
N GLN A 329 -13.49 31.61 -7.87
CA GLN A 329 -14.64 32.09 -7.08
C GLN A 329 -14.68 33.62 -6.96
N GLN A 330 -13.54 34.31 -6.99
CA GLN A 330 -13.48 35.78 -7.02
C GLN A 330 -13.86 36.37 -8.39
N GLN A 331 -13.67 35.65 -9.49
CA GLN A 331 -14.09 36.09 -10.83
C GLN A 331 -15.60 35.94 -11.11
N GLN A 332 -16.35 35.19 -10.30
CA GLN A 332 -17.80 35.02 -10.47
C GLN A 332 -18.65 35.89 -9.53
N GLY A 333 -18.04 36.80 -8.77
CA GLY A 333 -18.77 37.58 -7.78
C GLY A 333 -18.14 38.92 -7.46
N THR A 334 -17.97 39.81 -8.45
CA THR A 334 -18.01 41.27 -8.24
C THR A 334 -18.07 42.00 -9.58
N SER A 335 -19.26 42.47 -9.94
CA SER A 335 -19.43 43.70 -10.70
C SER A 335 -19.62 44.81 -9.67
N GLN A 336 -18.96 45.96 -9.87
CA GLN A 336 -19.04 47.19 -9.07
C GLN A 336 -18.27 47.17 -7.73
N GLU A 337 -17.08 47.76 -7.69
CA GLU A 337 -16.84 49.18 -7.36
C GLU A 337 -15.33 49.44 -7.36
N GLU A 338 -14.92 50.51 -8.01
CA GLU A 338 -13.55 51.04 -7.96
C GLU A 338 -13.29 51.67 -6.60
N THR A 339 -12.15 51.37 -5.98
CA THR A 339 -11.38 52.36 -5.22
C THR A 339 -9.93 51.90 -5.05
N THR A 340 -9.04 52.85 -5.30
CA THR A 340 -7.58 52.82 -5.27
C THR A 340 -7.01 52.74 -3.84
N SER A 341 -5.97 51.93 -3.60
CA SER A 341 -4.77 52.34 -2.83
C SER A 341 -3.64 51.27 -2.77
N ASN A 342 -2.48 51.69 -3.28
CA ASN A 342 -1.07 51.33 -3.07
C ASN A 342 -0.57 50.29 -2.03
N ASN A 343 0.48 49.58 -2.48
CA ASN A 343 1.70 49.11 -1.78
C ASN A 343 1.52 48.08 -0.63
N GLU A 344 2.34 47.03 -0.47
CA GLU A 344 3.80 46.96 -0.64
C GLU A 344 4.27 45.48 -0.69
N LYS A 345 5.26 45.19 -1.54
CA LYS A 345 5.98 43.91 -1.59
C LYS A 345 7.01 43.86 -0.46
N SER A 346 7.07 42.74 0.28
CA SER A 346 8.26 42.37 1.04
C SER A 346 8.61 40.90 0.83
N GLY A 347 9.73 40.68 0.15
CA GLY A 347 10.32 39.37 -0.09
C GLY A 347 11.13 38.90 1.13
N GLY A 348 10.95 37.65 1.50
CA GLY A 348 11.76 36.97 2.52
C GLY A 348 12.23 35.62 2.02
N LYS A 349 13.45 35.57 1.47
CA LYS A 349 14.20 34.33 1.19
C LYS A 349 14.50 33.62 2.53
N LYS A 350 14.07 32.37 2.69
CA LYS A 350 14.66 31.43 3.67
C LYS A 350 14.99 30.11 2.99
N GLY A 351 16.29 29.81 2.96
CA GLY A 351 16.89 28.64 2.30
C GLY A 351 16.48 27.33 2.97
N GLY A 352 16.07 26.37 2.14
CA GLY A 352 15.82 24.99 2.56
C GLY A 352 17.11 24.17 2.56
N LYS A 353 17.48 23.61 3.72
CA LYS A 353 18.43 22.51 3.84
C LYS A 353 17.86 21.28 3.12
N LYS A 354 18.66 20.68 2.23
CA LYS A 354 18.40 19.38 1.59
C LYS A 354 18.32 18.28 2.67
N GLY A 355 17.11 17.79 2.94
CA GLY A 355 16.86 16.56 3.68
C GLY A 355 16.75 15.37 2.71
N SER A 356 17.27 14.21 3.13
CA SER A 356 17.42 12.97 2.37
C SER A 356 16.10 12.40 1.82
N LYS A 357 16.18 11.86 0.60
CA LYS A 357 15.14 11.08 -0.08
C LYS A 357 14.79 9.83 0.74
N ASP A 358 13.61 9.79 1.36
CA ASP A 358 13.05 8.58 1.96
C ASP A 358 11.67 8.26 1.39
N TYR A 359 11.50 6.96 1.12
CA TYR A 359 10.54 6.33 0.22
C TYR A 359 9.19 6.05 0.89
N GLY A 360 8.08 6.34 0.21
CA GLY A 360 6.68 6.07 0.58
C GLY A 360 6.32 4.69 1.16
N VAL A 361 5.75 4.63 2.37
CA VAL A 361 4.96 3.49 2.89
C VAL A 361 3.86 3.01 1.90
N SER A 362 3.47 3.87 0.96
CA SER A 362 2.46 3.59 -0.06
C SER A 362 2.98 2.83 -1.30
N ARG A 363 4.29 2.76 -1.53
CA ARG A 363 4.88 2.32 -2.81
C ARG A 363 6.01 1.31 -2.58
N GLY A 364 5.88 0.11 -3.14
CA GLY A 364 6.93 -0.91 -3.11
C GLY A 364 6.77 -2.08 -2.12
N VAL A 365 5.71 -2.11 -1.32
CA VAL A 365 5.39 -3.27 -0.46
C VAL A 365 3.89 -3.58 -0.54
N ASP A 366 3.55 -4.82 -0.89
CA ASP A 366 2.16 -5.25 -1.09
C ASP A 366 1.58 -5.88 0.18
N PHE A 367 0.42 -5.40 0.62
CA PHE A 367 -0.33 -5.98 1.74
C PHE A 367 -1.27 -7.05 1.20
N LEU A 368 -1.01 -8.31 1.56
CA LEU A 368 -1.77 -9.44 1.05
C LEU A 368 -2.98 -9.74 1.93
N ASN A 369 -4.15 -9.90 1.29
CA ASN A 369 -5.41 -10.34 1.91
C ASN A 369 -5.92 -9.39 3.00
N VAL A 370 -5.82 -8.09 2.79
CA VAL A 370 -6.49 -7.09 3.65
C VAL A 370 -8.00 -7.25 3.47
N ALA A 371 -8.71 -7.49 4.57
CA ALA A 371 -10.16 -7.60 4.59
C ALA A 371 -10.80 -6.24 4.83
N CYS A 372 -10.21 -5.43 5.72
CA CYS A 372 -10.74 -4.13 6.11
C CYS A 372 -9.68 -3.04 6.07
N VAL A 373 -10.06 -1.86 5.58
CA VAL A 373 -9.31 -0.61 5.76
C VAL A 373 -10.13 0.28 6.68
N LEU A 374 -9.55 0.69 7.81
CA LEU A 374 -10.16 1.64 8.73
C LEU A 374 -9.42 2.97 8.62
N ASN A 375 -10.06 3.99 8.05
CA ASN A 375 -9.58 5.37 8.15
C ASN A 375 -9.97 5.89 9.53
N PHE A 376 -9.08 5.72 10.51
CA PHE A 376 -9.30 6.24 11.86
C PHE A 376 -9.30 7.77 11.85
N ASP A 377 -8.36 8.35 11.10
CA ASP A 377 -8.46 9.74 10.67
C ASP A 377 -8.79 9.78 9.19
N LEU A 378 -9.74 10.64 8.80
CA LEU A 378 -10.04 10.86 7.39
C LEU A 378 -8.79 11.42 6.69
N PRO A 379 -8.41 10.93 5.51
CA PRO A 379 -7.30 11.50 4.75
C PRO A 379 -7.57 12.96 4.40
N THR A 380 -6.51 13.73 4.10
CA THR A 380 -6.61 15.16 3.75
C THR A 380 -7.18 15.39 2.34
N SER A 381 -7.15 14.38 1.47
CA SER A 381 -7.63 14.47 0.08
C SER A 381 -8.38 13.21 -0.39
N SER A 382 -9.18 13.36 -1.45
CA SER A 382 -9.90 12.24 -2.09
C SER A 382 -8.96 11.27 -2.81
N ARG A 383 -7.83 11.76 -3.31
CA ARG A 383 -6.77 10.93 -3.91
C ARG A 383 -6.15 10.00 -2.86
N ALA A 384 -5.75 10.57 -1.72
CA ALA A 384 -5.22 9.79 -0.60
C ALA A 384 -6.26 8.76 -0.10
N TYR A 385 -7.54 9.13 -0.01
CA TYR A 385 -8.63 8.19 0.29
C TYR A 385 -8.65 6.98 -0.66
N THR A 386 -8.60 7.23 -1.96
CA THR A 386 -8.62 6.17 -2.98
C THR A 386 -7.41 5.24 -2.85
N HIS A 387 -6.23 5.79 -2.54
CA HIS A 387 -5.02 4.98 -2.29
C HIS A 387 -5.11 4.11 -1.03
N ARG A 388 -5.73 4.62 0.05
CA ARG A 388 -5.93 3.88 1.30
C ARG A 388 -6.89 2.72 1.10
N ILE A 389 -8.09 2.98 0.56
CA ILE A 389 -9.09 1.92 0.33
C ILE A 389 -8.64 0.93 -0.74
N GLY A 390 -7.78 1.35 -1.67
CA GLY A 390 -7.14 0.48 -2.65
C GLY A 390 -6.20 -0.58 -2.05
N ARG A 391 -5.99 -0.61 -0.73
CA ARG A 391 -5.27 -1.68 -0.02
C ARG A 391 -6.12 -2.91 0.27
N THR A 392 -7.44 -2.80 0.21
CA THR A 392 -8.38 -3.93 0.31
C THR A 392 -9.04 -4.21 -1.06
N ALA A 393 -9.88 -5.24 -1.12
CA ALA A 393 -10.58 -5.67 -2.33
C ALA A 393 -9.68 -5.92 -3.55
N ARG A 394 -8.51 -6.56 -3.33
CA ARG A 394 -7.56 -6.95 -4.38
C ARG A 394 -7.80 -8.40 -4.83
N ALA A 395 -7.48 -8.70 -6.09
CA ALA A 395 -7.49 -10.05 -6.66
C ALA A 395 -8.83 -10.81 -6.49
N ASN A 396 -9.96 -10.19 -6.89
CA ASN A 396 -11.31 -10.78 -6.87
C ASN A 396 -11.83 -11.15 -5.47
N LYS A 397 -11.41 -10.41 -4.44
CA LYS A 397 -11.89 -10.56 -3.07
C LYS A 397 -12.74 -9.36 -2.68
N SER A 398 -13.81 -9.60 -1.93
CA SER A 398 -14.57 -8.54 -1.28
C SER A 398 -13.72 -7.86 -0.19
N GLY A 399 -13.89 -6.56 -0.03
CA GLY A 399 -13.20 -5.79 1.00
C GLY A 399 -14.12 -4.72 1.57
N MET A 400 -13.82 -4.27 2.78
CA MET A 400 -14.57 -3.18 3.43
C MET A 400 -13.65 -2.00 3.72
N ALA A 401 -14.15 -0.79 3.49
CA ALA A 401 -13.53 0.44 4.00
C ALA A 401 -14.49 1.09 5.00
N LEU A 402 -13.99 1.45 6.19
CA LEU A 402 -14.74 2.21 7.19
C LEU A 402 -13.98 3.50 7.48
N SER A 403 -14.67 4.65 7.46
CA SER A 403 -14.04 5.94 7.69
C SER A 403 -14.71 6.72 8.82
N PHE A 404 -13.92 7.15 9.79
CA PHE A 404 -14.41 8.07 10.81
C PHE A 404 -14.29 9.51 10.32
N VAL A 405 -15.37 10.26 10.50
CA VAL A 405 -15.49 11.67 10.07
C VAL A 405 -15.86 12.49 11.29
N VAL A 406 -15.11 13.55 11.56
CA VAL A 406 -15.41 14.47 12.66
C VAL A 406 -16.27 15.63 12.14
N PRO A 407 -17.54 15.77 12.60
CA PRO A 407 -18.33 16.94 12.25
C PRO A 407 -17.67 18.22 12.74
N LYS A 408 -17.79 19.32 11.98
CA LYS A 408 -17.14 20.59 12.32
C LYS A 408 -17.51 21.09 13.73
N GLU A 409 -18.75 20.85 14.16
CA GLU A 409 -19.27 21.21 15.48
C GLU A 409 -18.67 20.39 16.63
N LYS A 410 -18.25 19.14 16.36
CA LYS A 410 -17.65 18.23 17.35
C LYS A 410 -16.13 18.33 17.42
N TRP A 411 -15.51 19.05 16.49
CA TRP A 411 -14.07 19.26 16.48
C TRP A 411 -13.63 20.10 17.70
N GLY A 412 -12.55 19.69 18.37
CA GLY A 412 -12.03 20.42 19.52
C GLY A 412 -12.77 20.19 20.85
N THR A 413 -13.87 19.43 20.85
CA THR A 413 -14.64 19.09 22.06
C THR A 413 -13.81 18.41 23.14
N HIS A 414 -12.82 17.60 22.73
CA HIS A 414 -11.86 16.98 23.64
C HIS A 414 -10.43 17.29 23.19
N LYS A 415 -9.80 18.28 23.84
CA LYS A 415 -8.49 18.83 23.44
C LYS A 415 -7.39 17.77 23.35
N ALA A 416 -7.39 16.77 24.23
CA ALA A 416 -6.34 15.74 24.26
C ALA A 416 -6.44 14.70 23.13
N SER A 417 -7.62 14.52 22.51
CA SER A 417 -7.79 13.62 21.35
C SER A 417 -7.93 14.36 20.03
N SER A 418 -8.03 15.69 20.01
CA SER A 418 -8.29 16.44 18.79
C SER A 418 -7.06 16.53 17.88
N LEU A 419 -7.23 16.34 16.57
CA LEU A 419 -6.22 16.67 15.55
C LEU A 419 -6.59 17.94 14.78
N PRO A 420 -5.60 18.77 14.38
CA PRO A 420 -5.86 19.89 13.47
C PRO A 420 -6.46 19.48 12.12
N SER A 421 -6.04 18.33 11.56
CA SER A 421 -6.53 17.84 10.26
C SER A 421 -8.04 17.59 10.25
N ALA A 422 -8.59 17.14 11.39
CA ALA A 422 -10.00 16.78 11.52
C ALA A 422 -10.96 17.97 11.36
N ARG A 423 -10.46 19.22 11.44
CA ARG A 423 -11.27 20.43 11.25
C ARG A 423 -11.89 20.50 9.85
N LYS A 424 -11.24 19.90 8.85
CA LYS A 424 -11.68 19.92 7.44
C LYS A 424 -12.42 18.64 7.03
N ASP A 425 -12.67 17.69 7.95
CA ASP A 425 -13.20 16.35 7.62
C ASP A 425 -14.49 16.38 6.80
N GLU A 426 -15.48 17.21 7.15
CA GLU A 426 -16.75 17.28 6.39
C GLU A 426 -16.56 17.80 4.95
N LYS A 427 -15.64 18.76 4.75
CA LYS A 427 -15.32 19.26 3.42
C LYS A 427 -14.66 18.17 2.58
N VAL A 428 -13.72 17.43 3.18
CA VAL A 428 -13.02 16.34 2.49
C VAL A 428 -13.95 15.17 2.21
N LEU A 429 -14.85 14.81 3.13
CA LEU A 429 -15.89 13.81 2.91
C LEU A 429 -16.72 14.14 1.67
N ASN A 430 -17.16 15.40 1.52
CA ASN A 430 -17.94 15.81 0.35
C ASN A 430 -17.15 15.64 -0.96
N LYS A 431 -15.85 15.99 -0.96
CA LYS A 431 -14.95 15.74 -2.11
C LYS A 431 -14.81 14.24 -2.38
N ILE A 432 -14.67 13.41 -1.34
CA ILE A 432 -14.59 11.95 -1.46
C ILE A 432 -15.87 11.38 -2.07
N VAL A 433 -17.05 11.72 -1.54
CA VAL A 433 -18.35 11.25 -2.04
C VAL A 433 -18.49 11.57 -3.52
N ARG A 434 -18.18 12.81 -3.93
CA ARG A 434 -18.20 13.21 -5.35
C ARG A 434 -17.21 12.38 -6.19
N SER A 435 -16.00 12.16 -5.70
CA SER A 435 -14.99 11.38 -6.43
C SER A 435 -15.35 9.89 -6.56
N GLN A 436 -15.96 9.30 -5.53
CA GLN A 436 -16.39 7.89 -5.55
C GLN A 436 -17.64 7.71 -6.42
N ALA A 437 -18.56 8.67 -6.42
CA ALA A 437 -19.72 8.66 -7.31
C ALA A 437 -19.32 8.68 -8.79
N LYS A 438 -18.25 9.39 -9.16
CA LYS A 438 -17.67 9.35 -10.52
C LYS A 438 -17.08 7.99 -10.92
N LEU A 439 -16.85 7.10 -9.95
CA LEU A 439 -16.29 5.76 -10.13
C LEU A 439 -17.37 4.68 -9.92
N ASP A 440 -18.65 5.05 -9.92
CA ASP A 440 -19.81 4.19 -9.63
C ASP A 440 -19.70 3.43 -8.31
N ARG A 441 -19.08 4.07 -7.31
CA ARG A 441 -18.95 3.52 -5.95
C ARG A 441 -19.73 4.37 -4.96
N THR A 442 -20.58 3.71 -4.17
CA THR A 442 -21.35 4.34 -3.11
C THR A 442 -20.59 4.33 -1.79
N LEU A 443 -20.70 5.43 -1.05
CA LEU A 443 -20.18 5.58 0.30
C LEU A 443 -21.37 5.72 1.26
N GLU A 444 -21.63 4.68 2.04
CA GLU A 444 -22.85 4.58 2.86
C GLU A 444 -22.61 5.07 4.30
N PRO A 445 -23.56 5.80 4.90
CA PRO A 445 -23.49 6.12 6.32
C PRO A 445 -23.69 4.86 7.16
N TYR A 446 -22.82 4.64 8.14
CA TYR A 446 -22.99 3.59 9.14
C TYR A 446 -23.28 4.22 10.50
N THR A 447 -24.32 3.71 11.17
CA THR A 447 -24.76 4.20 12.47
C THR A 447 -24.53 3.11 13.52
N PHE A 448 -23.71 3.41 14.52
CA PHE A 448 -23.57 2.54 15.69
C PHE A 448 -24.73 2.77 16.66
N ASP A 449 -25.21 1.71 17.30
CA ASP A 449 -26.09 1.83 18.45
C ASP A 449 -25.29 2.36 19.64
N MET A 450 -25.27 3.68 19.78
CA MET A 450 -24.52 4.36 20.83
C MET A 450 -24.95 3.90 22.22
N LYS A 451 -26.20 3.44 22.44
CA LYS A 451 -26.63 2.95 23.76
C LYS A 451 -25.83 1.71 24.19
N GLN A 452 -25.56 0.80 23.26
CA GLN A 452 -24.75 -0.40 23.54
C GLN A 452 -23.27 -0.05 23.73
N VAL A 453 -22.76 0.86 22.90
CA VAL A 453 -21.36 1.30 22.91
C VAL A 453 -21.03 2.12 24.17
N GLU A 454 -21.98 2.89 24.69
CA GLU A 454 -21.79 3.78 25.85
C GLU A 454 -21.37 3.02 27.11
N SER A 455 -21.84 1.78 27.27
CA SER A 455 -21.44 0.90 28.37
C SER A 455 -19.93 0.60 28.40
N PHE A 456 -19.25 0.75 27.27
CA PHE A 456 -17.80 0.58 27.14
C PHE A 456 -17.00 1.86 27.37
N ARG A 457 -17.65 3.04 27.46
CA ARG A 457 -16.99 4.35 27.54
C ARG A 457 -16.04 4.44 28.72
N TYR A 458 -16.47 4.07 29.92
CA TYR A 458 -15.64 4.20 31.13
C TYR A 458 -14.29 3.46 31.00
N ARG A 459 -14.26 2.31 30.33
CA ARG A 459 -13.02 1.53 30.08
C ARG A 459 -12.15 2.16 29.02
N MET A 460 -12.78 2.68 27.98
CA MET A 460 -12.09 3.47 26.96
C MET A 460 -11.42 4.67 27.62
N GLU A 461 -12.10 5.40 28.50
CA GLU A 461 -11.55 6.57 29.18
C GLU A 461 -10.36 6.22 30.06
N ASP A 462 -10.45 5.15 30.86
CA ASP A 462 -9.37 4.70 31.73
C ASP A 462 -8.12 4.32 30.91
N ALA A 463 -8.30 3.52 29.85
CA ALA A 463 -7.22 3.22 28.92
C ALA A 463 -6.65 4.49 28.27
N PHE A 464 -7.50 5.40 27.81
CA PHE A 464 -7.06 6.63 27.15
C PHE A 464 -6.26 7.54 28.09
N ARG A 465 -6.63 7.64 29.38
CA ARG A 465 -5.91 8.40 30.41
C ARG A 465 -4.53 7.81 30.70
N SER A 466 -4.39 6.49 30.66
CA SER A 466 -3.11 5.80 30.83
C SER A 466 -2.10 6.07 29.70
N VAL A 467 -2.57 6.48 28.51
CA VAL A 467 -1.73 6.79 27.35
C VAL A 467 -1.46 8.30 27.29
N THR A 468 -0.43 8.72 28.00
CA THR A 468 0.00 10.13 28.05
C THR A 468 0.88 10.50 26.85
N LYS A 469 1.07 11.80 26.60
CA LYS A 469 2.03 12.26 25.58
C LYS A 469 3.47 11.81 25.88
N VAL A 470 3.82 11.69 27.17
CA VAL A 470 5.13 11.20 27.61
C VAL A 470 5.30 9.74 27.23
N ALA A 471 4.32 8.89 27.54
CA ALA A 471 4.35 7.47 27.18
C ALA A 471 4.45 7.26 25.65
N VAL A 472 3.79 8.10 24.85
CA VAL A 472 3.89 8.06 23.38
C VAL A 472 5.31 8.37 22.91
N ARG A 473 5.93 9.44 23.43
CA ARG A 473 7.32 9.79 23.09
C ARG A 473 8.30 8.71 23.53
N GLU A 474 8.14 8.17 24.73
CA GLU A 474 9.02 7.09 25.21
C GLU A 474 8.90 5.84 24.33
N ALA A 475 7.68 5.47 23.92
CA ALA A 475 7.47 4.36 23.00
C ALA A 475 8.13 4.58 21.63
N GLN A 476 8.05 5.81 21.09
CA GLN A 476 8.74 6.20 19.86
C GLN A 476 10.26 6.09 20.00
N VAL A 477 10.81 6.68 21.05
CA VAL A 477 12.27 6.69 21.32
C VAL A 477 12.77 5.26 21.49
N LYS A 478 12.04 4.41 22.23
CA LYS A 478 12.39 3.00 22.39
C LYS A 478 12.41 2.23 21.08
N GLU A 479 11.40 2.46 20.23
CA GLU A 479 11.33 1.79 18.93
C GLU A 479 12.50 2.22 18.04
N ILE A 480 12.80 3.52 17.95
CA ILE A 480 13.96 4.06 17.22
C ILE A 480 15.27 3.49 17.79
N LYS A 481 15.42 3.46 19.10
CA LYS A 481 16.60 2.94 19.79
C LYS A 481 16.84 1.47 19.52
N GLN A 482 15.79 0.65 19.56
CA GLN A 482 15.91 -0.76 19.18
C GLN A 482 16.39 -0.89 17.74
N GLN A 483 15.89 -0.07 16.83
CA GLN A 483 16.35 -0.06 15.44
C GLN A 483 17.82 0.36 15.29
N LEU A 484 18.28 1.36 16.05
CA LEU A 484 19.68 1.78 16.07
C LEU A 484 20.61 0.64 16.53
N LEU A 485 20.21 -0.11 17.56
CA LEU A 485 20.97 -1.25 18.08
C LEU A 485 21.06 -2.41 17.09
N THR A 486 20.03 -2.63 16.26
CA THR A 486 20.01 -3.68 15.24
C THR A 486 20.59 -3.26 13.89
N SER A 487 21.12 -2.04 13.77
CA SER A 487 21.63 -1.52 12.50
C SER A 487 23.08 -1.93 12.25
N ASP A 488 23.29 -2.77 11.22
CA ASP A 488 24.63 -3.19 10.77
C ASP A 488 25.53 -2.00 10.38
N LYS A 489 24.94 -0.90 9.91
CA LYS A 489 25.69 0.32 9.53
C LYS A 489 26.27 1.04 10.74
N LEU A 490 25.57 1.03 11.87
CA LEU A 490 25.99 1.68 13.11
C LEU A 490 26.86 0.78 13.97
N GLN A 491 26.91 -0.51 13.67
CA GLN A 491 27.77 -1.46 14.38
C GLN A 491 29.24 -1.02 14.37
N ARG A 492 29.77 -0.58 13.23
CA ARG A 492 31.13 -0.02 13.12
C ARG A 492 31.31 1.27 13.92
N HIS A 493 30.30 2.14 13.94
CA HIS A 493 30.35 3.38 14.72
C HIS A 493 30.39 3.11 16.23
N PHE A 494 29.65 2.10 16.70
CA PHE A 494 29.68 1.65 18.09
C PHE A 494 30.93 0.84 18.46
N GLU A 495 31.57 0.17 17.49
CA GLU A 495 32.90 -0.42 17.66
C GLU A 495 33.98 0.65 17.86
N GLU A 496 33.88 1.78 17.15
CA GLU A 496 34.77 2.95 17.30
C GLU A 496 34.42 3.81 18.53
N ASN A 497 33.16 3.83 18.97
CA ASN A 497 32.66 4.65 20.09
C ASN A 497 31.86 3.79 21.09
N PRO A 498 32.55 2.97 21.92
CA PRO A 498 31.90 2.05 22.84
C PRO A 498 31.09 2.74 23.95
N GLU A 499 31.45 3.98 24.32
CA GLU A 499 30.70 4.78 25.31
C GLU A 499 29.31 5.17 24.81
N ASP A 500 29.15 5.47 23.52
CA ASP A 500 27.84 5.81 22.94
C ASP A 500 26.90 4.60 22.93
N LEU A 501 27.43 3.40 22.69
CA LEU A 501 26.69 2.16 22.83
C LEU A 501 26.26 1.91 24.28
N ALA A 502 27.15 2.19 25.25
CA ALA A 502 26.86 2.04 26.67
C ALA A 502 25.77 3.03 27.11
N ASN A 503 25.91 4.31 26.75
CA ASN A 503 24.92 5.35 27.01
C ASN A 503 23.56 5.00 26.39
N LEU A 504 23.57 4.52 25.14
CA LEU A 504 22.37 4.04 24.50
C LEU A 504 21.80 2.85 25.26
N ARG A 505 22.56 1.84 25.67
CA ARG A 505 22.01 0.67 26.41
C ARG A 505 21.46 1.01 27.80
N HIS A 506 22.05 1.99 28.49
CA HIS A 506 21.71 2.37 29.86
C HIS A 506 20.60 3.42 29.98
N ASP A 507 20.16 4.01 28.88
CA ASP A 507 19.00 4.91 28.86
C ASP A 507 17.68 4.12 29.08
N HIS A 508 17.15 4.13 30.30
CA HIS A 508 15.95 3.36 30.65
C HIS A 508 14.68 4.20 30.49
N GLU A 509 13.56 3.57 30.10
CA GLU A 509 12.26 4.23 30.07
C GLU A 509 11.94 4.79 31.47
N LEU A 510 11.75 6.11 31.56
CA LEU A 510 11.44 6.78 32.83
C LEU A 510 9.99 6.49 33.25
N HIS A 511 9.07 6.34 32.30
CA HIS A 511 7.64 6.13 32.54
C HIS A 511 7.00 5.09 31.59
N PRO A 512 7.34 3.80 31.69
CA PRO A 512 6.74 2.77 30.85
C PRO A 512 5.22 2.73 31.02
N SER A 513 4.48 2.70 29.91
CA SER A 513 3.02 2.60 29.95
C SER A 513 2.61 1.29 30.61
N ARG A 514 2.18 1.35 31.88
CA ARG A 514 1.77 0.16 32.63
C ARG A 514 0.43 -0.34 32.09
N VAL A 515 0.47 -1.46 31.37
CA VAL A 515 -0.75 -2.12 30.89
C VAL A 515 -1.58 -2.62 32.06
N GLN A 516 -2.79 -2.07 32.21
CA GLN A 516 -3.68 -2.47 33.29
C GLN A 516 -4.25 -3.87 33.01
N SER A 517 -3.94 -4.86 33.86
CA SER A 517 -4.29 -6.26 33.63
C SER A 517 -5.80 -6.50 33.50
N HIS A 518 -6.61 -5.76 34.26
CA HIS A 518 -8.07 -5.91 34.29
C HIS A 518 -8.75 -5.37 33.01
N LEU A 519 -8.12 -4.45 32.27
CA LEU A 519 -8.63 -3.94 31.00
C LEU A 519 -8.51 -4.97 29.85
N LYS A 520 -7.73 -6.03 30.01
CA LYS A 520 -7.60 -7.08 28.98
C LYS A 520 -8.84 -7.95 28.84
N ARG A 521 -9.63 -8.19 29.89
CA ARG A 521 -10.84 -9.03 29.85
C ARG A 521 -12.08 -8.16 29.74
N VAL A 522 -13.04 -8.52 28.89
CA VAL A 522 -14.34 -7.83 28.88
C VAL A 522 -15.26 -8.46 29.92
N PRO A 523 -15.80 -7.70 30.88
CA PRO A 523 -16.82 -8.20 31.80
C PRO A 523 -18.05 -8.74 31.07
N GLU A 524 -18.63 -9.83 31.57
CA GLU A 524 -19.76 -10.50 30.91
C GLU A 524 -21.00 -9.63 30.77
N TYR A 525 -21.25 -8.70 31.69
CA TYR A 525 -22.43 -7.83 31.63
C TYR A 525 -22.40 -6.87 30.44
N LEU A 526 -21.21 -6.43 30.01
CA LEU A 526 -21.05 -5.62 28.79
C LEU A 526 -21.33 -6.44 27.53
N ILE A 527 -20.95 -7.72 27.53
CA ILE A 527 -21.20 -8.63 26.41
C ILE A 527 -22.70 -8.96 26.32
N LYS A 528 -23.36 -9.21 27.46
CA LYS A 528 -24.80 -9.51 27.53
C LYS A 528 -25.66 -8.29 27.15
N GLY A 529 -25.24 -7.08 27.53
CA GLY A 529 -25.89 -5.83 27.12
C GLY A 529 -25.80 -5.55 25.62
N ALA A 530 -24.68 -5.90 24.99
CA ALA A 530 -24.50 -5.84 23.52
C ALA A 530 -25.18 -7.01 22.76
N SER A 531 -25.68 -8.02 23.46
CA SER A 531 -26.38 -9.19 22.90
C SER A 531 -27.85 -9.27 23.32
N SER A 532 -28.47 -8.14 23.67
CA SER A 532 -29.86 -8.15 24.13
C SER A 532 -30.85 -8.37 22.97
N LYS A 533 -31.33 -9.61 22.88
CA LYS A 533 -32.67 -10.08 22.45
C LYS A 533 -33.55 -9.14 21.60
N ASP A 534 -33.10 -8.72 20.42
CA ASP A 534 -34.02 -8.36 19.33
C ASP A 534 -33.78 -9.29 18.14
N LYS A 535 -34.75 -10.19 17.90
CA LYS A 535 -34.77 -11.12 16.76
C LYS A 535 -34.94 -10.43 15.39
N ASN A 536 -35.00 -9.09 15.36
CA ASN A 536 -35.14 -8.28 14.14
C ASN A 536 -33.87 -7.48 13.78
N ILE A 537 -32.77 -7.65 14.50
CA ILE A 537 -31.46 -7.20 14.02
C ILE A 537 -30.83 -8.39 13.33
N GLY A 538 -30.88 -8.38 12.00
CA GLY A 538 -30.16 -9.35 11.18
C GLY A 538 -28.70 -9.37 11.58
N PHE A 539 -28.28 -10.45 12.23
CA PHE A 539 -26.90 -10.91 12.13
C PHE A 539 -26.60 -11.04 10.63
N VAL A 540 -25.85 -10.09 10.07
CA VAL A 540 -25.33 -10.21 8.70
C VAL A 540 -24.20 -11.23 8.74
N GLY A 541 -24.59 -12.50 8.79
CA GLY A 541 -23.71 -13.62 8.56
C GLY A 541 -23.30 -13.60 7.10
N PHE A 542 -22.15 -13.00 6.79
CA PHE A 542 -21.54 -13.18 5.48
C PHE A 542 -21.24 -14.68 5.29
N HIS A 543 -21.73 -15.21 4.16
CA HIS A 543 -21.79 -16.63 3.84
C HIS A 543 -20.55 -17.44 4.26
N LYS A 544 -20.78 -18.52 5.01
CA LYS A 544 -19.86 -19.66 5.06
C LYS A 544 -19.89 -20.35 3.70
N THR A 545 -18.80 -20.27 2.95
CA THR A 545 -18.39 -21.36 2.06
C THR A 545 -17.09 -21.97 2.59
N SER A 546 -17.10 -23.30 2.66
CA SER A 546 -16.07 -24.19 3.20
C SER A 546 -16.04 -24.37 4.73
N GLU A 547 -16.80 -25.37 5.18
CA GLU A 547 -16.50 -26.09 6.41
C GLU A 547 -15.08 -26.70 6.32
N ASN A 548 -14.19 -26.29 7.22
CA ASN A 548 -12.90 -26.92 7.43
C ASN A 548 -13.07 -28.38 7.90
N ARG A 549 -13.14 -29.32 6.94
CA ARG A 549 -13.16 -30.79 7.16
C ARG A 549 -12.00 -31.30 8.05
N ILE A 550 -10.93 -30.52 8.22
CA ILE A 550 -9.76 -30.90 9.02
C ILE A 550 -10.03 -30.81 10.54
N ARG A 551 -11.00 -30.00 11.00
CA ARG A 551 -11.33 -29.89 12.44
C ARG A 551 -12.24 -31.01 12.97
N LYS A 552 -12.93 -31.75 12.09
CA LYS A 552 -13.80 -32.87 12.47
C LYS A 552 -13.00 -34.17 12.67
N VAL A 553 -11.94 -34.39 11.89
CA VAL A 553 -11.09 -35.59 12.02
C VAL A 553 -10.24 -35.58 13.30
N ARG A 554 -9.83 -34.41 13.80
CA ARG A 554 -9.09 -34.30 15.07
C ARG A 554 -9.96 -34.41 16.34
N LYS A 555 -11.28 -34.16 16.25
CA LYS A 555 -12.20 -34.32 17.39
C LYS A 555 -12.70 -35.75 17.59
N MET A 556 -12.68 -36.59 16.57
CA MET A 556 -13.09 -38.01 16.68
C MET A 556 -12.01 -38.94 17.24
N ARG A 557 -10.75 -38.51 17.33
CA ARG A 557 -9.63 -39.37 17.77
C ARG A 557 -9.27 -39.28 19.27
N ASN A 558 -9.87 -38.36 20.03
CA ASN A 558 -9.58 -38.15 21.46
C ASN A 558 -10.66 -38.65 22.44
N HIS A 559 -11.50 -39.59 22.00
CA HIS A 559 -12.49 -40.23 22.87
C HIS A 559 -12.36 -41.75 22.82
N LYS A 560 -11.24 -42.26 23.36
CA LYS A 560 -11.11 -43.61 23.93
C LYS A 560 -9.72 -43.76 24.55
N THR A 561 -9.66 -43.68 25.88
CA THR A 561 -8.82 -44.48 26.80
C THR A 561 -8.76 -43.79 28.17
N LYS A 562 -9.79 -43.97 29.01
CA LYS A 562 -9.60 -43.87 30.47
C LYS A 562 -8.89 -45.16 30.89
N LYS A 563 -7.57 -45.09 31.13
CA LYS A 563 -6.82 -46.16 31.80
C LYS A 563 -7.35 -46.27 33.23
N LYS A 564 -7.91 -47.43 33.57
CA LYS A 564 -8.15 -47.84 34.95
C LYS A 564 -6.80 -48.05 35.63
N ASP A 565 -6.68 -47.50 36.83
CA ASP A 565 -5.53 -47.65 37.72
C ASP A 565 -5.52 -49.08 38.32
N PRO A 566 -4.52 -49.93 38.03
CA PRO A 566 -4.53 -51.34 38.44
C PRO A 566 -4.17 -51.59 39.92
N LEU A 567 -3.93 -50.56 40.74
CA LEU A 567 -3.41 -50.72 42.11
C LEU A 567 -4.40 -50.34 43.22
N LYS A 568 -5.69 -50.14 42.91
CA LYS A 568 -6.74 -49.83 43.92
C LYS A 568 -7.70 -50.97 44.24
N SER A 569 -7.29 -52.23 44.07
CA SER A 569 -8.04 -53.38 44.57
C SER A 569 -7.15 -54.42 45.25
N PHE A 570 -6.55 -54.08 46.40
CA PHE A 570 -6.14 -55.07 47.39
C PHE A 570 -6.26 -54.50 48.81
N LYS A 571 -7.39 -54.85 49.47
CA LYS A 571 -7.59 -55.06 50.93
C LYS A 571 -7.40 -53.82 51.84
N LYS A 572 -8.22 -53.60 52.87
CA LYS A 572 -9.03 -54.48 53.71
C LYS A 572 -10.34 -53.80 54.10
#